data_AF-A0A954W1W0-F1
#
_entry.id   AF-A0A954W1W0-F1
#
_cell.length_a   1.000
_cell.length_b   1.000
_cell.length_c   1.000
_cell.angle_alpha   90.00
_cell.angle_beta   90.00
_cell.angle_gamma   90.00
#
_symmetry.space_group_name_H-M   'P 1'
#
loop_
_entity.id
_entity.type
_entity.pdbx_description
1 polymer ?
#
loop_
_entity_poly.entity_id
_entity_poly.type
_entity_poly.pdbx_seq_one_letter_code
_entity_poly.pdbx_strand_id
1 'polypeptide(L)'
;FDGRFRTCYPQDVIDMHFDLILGEPRELERQRGNDSAPFDGTRVLEHGSPDLVLIDRGMHAEKVMQRQTHNWVLLYQDEIAQLWGRATTYNDPESEQYIAASERRISDAKQVGSVSWPAIPTRRHSSSKVVATR
;
A
#
# COMPACT_ATOMS: atom_id res chain seq x y z
N PHE A 1 -4.68 0.23 25.09
CA PHE A 1 -3.69 0.94 24.27
C PHE A 1 -2.47 1.26 25.13
N ASP A 2 -1.31 0.66 24.80
CA ASP A 2 -0.01 1.00 25.41
C ASP A 2 0.44 2.36 24.83
N GLY A 3 0.84 3.30 25.69
CA GLY A 3 1.12 4.70 25.35
C GLY A 3 2.19 4.95 24.28
N ARG A 4 2.89 3.93 23.79
CA ARG A 4 3.89 4.01 22.71
C ARG A 4 3.36 4.60 21.40
N PHE A 5 2.08 4.42 21.08
CA PHE A 5 1.51 5.00 19.86
C PHE A 5 1.47 6.54 19.92
N ARG A 6 1.15 7.12 21.08
CA ARG A 6 1.09 8.57 21.28
C ARG A 6 2.47 9.24 21.34
N THR A 7 3.54 8.47 21.52
CA THR A 7 4.91 9.01 21.61
C THR A 7 5.64 9.05 20.28
N CYS A 8 5.19 8.26 19.29
CA CYS A 8 5.91 8.09 18.02
C CYS A 8 5.20 8.71 16.81
N TYR A 9 3.87 8.87 16.86
CA TYR A 9 3.10 9.43 15.77
C TYR A 9 2.10 10.47 16.28
N PRO A 10 1.90 11.57 15.52
CA PRO A 10 0.77 12.47 15.75
C PRO A 10 -0.58 11.74 15.75
N GLN A 11 -1.49 12.16 16.63
CA GLN A 11 -2.80 11.50 16.81
C GLN A 11 -3.66 11.53 15.53
N ASP A 12 -3.55 12.57 14.71
CA ASP A 12 -4.25 12.70 13.44
C ASP A 12 -3.81 11.64 12.42
N VAL A 13 -2.51 11.34 12.35
CA VAL A 13 -1.96 10.27 11.51
C VAL A 13 -2.48 8.91 11.96
N ILE A 14 -2.53 8.69 13.28
CA ILE A 14 -3.08 7.46 13.87
C ILE A 14 -4.57 7.32 13.52
N ASP A 15 -5.33 8.39 13.64
CA ASP A 15 -6.76 8.39 13.36
C ASP A 15 -7.03 8.10 11.87
N MET A 16 -6.29 8.76 10.95
CA MET A 16 -6.38 8.49 9.51
C MET A 16 -6.02 7.05 9.17
N HIS A 17 -4.95 6.50 9.75
CA HIS A 17 -4.56 5.10 9.53
C HIS A 17 -5.66 4.14 9.96
N PHE A 18 -6.21 4.31 11.16
CA PHE A 18 -7.27 3.46 11.64
C PHE A 18 -8.60 3.65 10.89
N ASP A 19 -8.88 4.84 10.36
CA ASP A 19 -10.03 5.06 9.49
C ASP A 19 -9.91 4.23 8.20
N LEU A 20 -8.69 4.07 7.66
CA LEU A 20 -8.43 3.18 6.53
C LEU A 20 -8.61 1.70 6.90
N ILE A 21 -7.98 1.22 7.99
CA ILE A 21 -7.92 -0.22 8.28
C ILE A 21 -9.13 -0.78 9.03
N LEU A 22 -9.80 0.03 9.85
CA LEU A 22 -10.97 -0.37 10.66
C LEU A 22 -12.29 0.19 10.13
N GLY A 23 -12.26 1.33 9.43
CA GLY A 23 -13.46 2.06 9.04
C GLY A 23 -14.15 2.74 10.22
N GLU A 24 -15.44 3.04 10.06
CA GLU A 24 -16.26 3.67 11.09
C GLU A 24 -16.55 2.67 12.24
N PRO A 25 -16.12 2.97 13.48
CA PRO A 25 -16.34 2.10 14.62
C PRO A 25 -17.80 2.14 15.09
N ARG A 26 -18.26 1.06 15.72
CA ARG A 26 -19.52 1.07 16.48
C ARG A 26 -19.30 1.80 17.80
N GLU A 27 -19.59 3.11 17.83
CA GLU A 27 -19.74 4.08 18.93
C GLU A 27 -18.81 4.07 20.18
N LEU A 28 -18.07 3.01 20.53
CA LEU A 28 -17.34 2.90 21.80
C LEU A 28 -15.88 2.38 21.69
N GLU A 29 -15.37 2.09 20.49
CA GLU A 29 -14.14 1.28 20.36
C GLU A 29 -12.84 2.08 20.12
N ARG A 30 -12.91 3.37 19.79
CA ARG A 30 -11.71 4.16 19.43
C ARG A 30 -11.67 5.53 20.11
N GLN A 31 -10.55 5.81 20.80
CA GLN A 31 -10.23 7.16 21.27
C GLN A 31 -9.59 7.94 20.13
N ARG A 32 -10.27 8.99 19.66
CA ARG A 32 -9.79 9.94 18.64
C ARG A 32 -9.39 11.25 19.30
N GLY A 33 -8.58 12.06 18.62
CA GLY A 33 -8.31 13.43 19.04
C GLY A 33 -9.56 14.31 19.05
N ASN A 34 -9.55 15.38 19.86
CA ASN A 34 -10.67 16.32 19.92
C ASN A 34 -10.91 17.03 18.58
N ASP A 35 -9.84 17.22 17.80
CA ASP A 35 -9.87 17.91 16.50
C ASP A 35 -9.88 16.92 15.32
N SER A 36 -10.17 15.64 15.59
CA SER A 36 -10.17 14.63 14.54
C SER A 36 -11.34 14.85 13.59
N ALA A 37 -11.03 14.98 12.30
CA ALA A 37 -12.02 15.15 11.25
C ALA A 37 -13.01 13.96 11.20
N PRO A 38 -14.13 14.07 10.46
CA PRO A 38 -15.03 12.93 10.23
C PRO A 38 -14.30 11.68 9.72
N PHE A 39 -14.90 10.52 9.94
CA PHE A 39 -14.36 9.25 9.46
C PHE A 39 -14.22 9.27 7.94
N ASP A 40 -12.99 9.10 7.46
CA ASP A 40 -12.70 9.03 6.04
C ASP A 40 -11.44 8.19 5.82
N GLY A 41 -11.64 6.95 5.38
CA GLY A 41 -10.56 6.00 5.10
C GLY A 41 -9.67 6.39 3.93
N THR A 42 -10.03 7.42 3.15
CA THR A 42 -9.24 7.87 2.00
C THR A 42 -8.22 8.94 2.36
N ARG A 43 -8.37 9.63 3.51
CA ARG A 43 -7.47 10.73 3.92
C ARG A 43 -6.01 10.32 3.99
N VAL A 44 -5.73 9.12 4.50
CA VAL A 44 -4.36 8.61 4.62
C VAL A 44 -3.72 8.36 3.25
N LEU A 45 -4.51 8.14 2.20
CA LEU A 45 -4.02 7.94 0.83
C LEU A 45 -3.48 9.24 0.23
N GLU A 46 -3.88 10.39 0.75
CA GLU A 46 -3.39 11.71 0.32
C GLU A 46 -2.34 12.30 1.28
N HIS A 47 -2.32 11.84 2.53
CA HIS A 47 -1.36 12.30 3.53
C HIS A 47 0.08 11.92 3.16
N GLY A 48 0.94 12.91 2.93
CA GLY A 48 2.32 12.69 2.47
C GLY A 48 2.42 12.20 1.03
N SER A 49 1.30 12.19 0.29
CA SER A 49 1.20 11.86 -1.13
C SER A 49 1.91 10.54 -1.52
N PRO A 50 1.55 9.41 -0.92
CA PRO A 50 2.16 8.12 -1.22
C PRO A 50 1.90 7.70 -2.68
N ASP A 51 2.91 7.09 -3.28
CA ASP A 51 2.82 6.45 -4.60
C ASP A 51 2.40 4.97 -4.51
N LEU A 52 2.68 4.33 -3.38
CA LEU A 52 2.43 2.90 -3.12
C LEU A 52 1.77 2.71 -1.76
N VAL A 53 0.80 1.79 -1.69
CA VAL A 53 0.09 1.43 -0.46
C VAL A 53 0.01 -0.09 -0.37
N LEU A 54 0.61 -0.63 0.69
CA LEU A 54 0.54 -2.05 1.05
C LEU A 54 -0.55 -2.23 2.12
N ILE A 55 -1.47 -3.16 1.89
CA ILE A 55 -2.54 -3.48 2.84
C ILE A 55 -2.66 -4.98 3.06
N ASP A 56 -3.12 -5.35 4.25
CA ASP A 56 -3.58 -6.70 4.54
C ASP A 56 -5.00 -6.89 3.96
N ARG A 57 -5.22 -8.07 3.39
CA ARG A 57 -6.53 -8.48 2.85
C ARG A 57 -7.48 -8.83 3.98
N GLY A 58 -8.78 -8.64 3.71
CA GLY A 58 -9.83 -8.88 4.70
C GLY A 58 -10.02 -7.75 5.72
N MET A 59 -9.19 -6.70 5.69
CA MET A 59 -9.40 -5.48 6.45
C MET A 59 -10.35 -4.50 5.73
N HIS A 60 -10.78 -3.44 6.42
CA HIS A 60 -11.60 -2.39 5.79
C HIS A 60 -10.89 -1.72 4.60
N ALA A 61 -9.56 -1.62 4.68
CA ALA A 61 -8.72 -0.97 3.68
C ALA A 61 -8.92 -1.52 2.27
N GLU A 62 -9.16 -2.83 2.13
CA GLU A 62 -9.42 -3.46 0.84
C GLU A 62 -10.67 -2.86 0.16
N LYS A 63 -11.75 -2.65 0.92
CA LYS A 63 -12.98 -2.02 0.41
C LYS A 63 -12.75 -0.56 0.04
N VAL A 64 -11.90 0.15 0.79
CA VAL A 64 -11.53 1.53 0.49
C VAL A 64 -10.78 1.57 -0.85
N MET A 65 -9.74 0.74 -1.01
CA MET A 65 -8.94 0.70 -2.23
C MET A 65 -9.75 0.27 -3.46
N GLN A 66 -10.66 -0.69 -3.32
CA GLN A 66 -11.57 -1.11 -4.40
C GLN A 66 -12.48 0.03 -4.91
N ARG A 67 -12.79 1.03 -4.07
CA ARG A 67 -13.56 2.23 -4.47
C ARG A 67 -12.67 3.31 -5.09
N GLN A 68 -11.36 3.19 -4.95
CA GLN A 68 -10.36 4.18 -5.37
C GLN A 68 -9.65 3.79 -6.67
N THR A 69 -10.21 2.84 -7.44
CA THR A 69 -9.63 2.30 -8.69
C THR A 69 -9.42 3.32 -9.82
N HIS A 70 -10.03 4.51 -9.70
CA HIS A 70 -9.81 5.61 -10.62
C HIS A 70 -8.45 6.31 -10.39
N ASN A 71 -7.97 6.35 -9.15
CA ASN A 71 -6.69 6.97 -8.78
C ASN A 71 -5.60 5.94 -8.47
N TRP A 72 -5.98 4.68 -8.25
CA TRP A 72 -5.10 3.62 -7.80
C TRP A 72 -5.27 2.36 -8.66
N VAL A 73 -4.18 1.66 -8.88
CA VAL A 73 -4.12 0.41 -9.63
C VAL A 73 -3.55 -0.70 -8.77
N LEU A 74 -4.16 -1.89 -8.82
CA LEU A 74 -3.64 -3.07 -8.12
C LEU A 74 -2.41 -3.58 -8.88
N LEU A 75 -1.28 -3.71 -8.19
CA LEU A 75 0.00 -4.14 -8.76
C LEU A 75 0.38 -5.57 -8.32
N TYR A 76 0.02 -5.94 -7.09
CA TYR A 76 0.31 -7.24 -6.52
C TYR A 76 -0.83 -7.70 -5.59
N GLN A 77 -1.11 -9.01 -5.59
CA GLN A 77 -1.97 -9.68 -4.63
C GLN A 77 -1.53 -11.13 -4.42
N ASP A 78 -1.55 -11.56 -3.15
CA ASP A 78 -1.50 -12.97 -2.73
C ASP A 78 -2.63 -13.27 -1.73
N GLU A 79 -2.58 -14.41 -1.04
CA GLU A 79 -3.61 -14.81 -0.07
C GLU A 79 -3.82 -13.83 1.09
N ILE A 80 -2.81 -13.02 1.47
CA ILE A 80 -2.84 -12.17 2.68
C ILE A 80 -2.71 -10.68 2.40
N ALA A 81 -2.14 -10.24 1.27
CA ALA A 81 -1.79 -8.85 1.05
C ALA A 81 -2.14 -8.34 -0.36
N GLN A 82 -2.31 -7.03 -0.48
CA GLN A 82 -2.42 -6.29 -1.74
C GLN A 82 -1.46 -5.10 -1.76
N LEU A 83 -0.78 -4.89 -2.89
CA LEU A 83 -0.03 -3.66 -3.18
C LEU A 83 -0.75 -2.87 -4.26
N TRP A 84 -1.05 -1.62 -3.94
CA TRP A 84 -1.66 -0.66 -4.84
C TRP A 84 -0.67 0.44 -5.18
N GLY A 85 -0.69 0.92 -6.41
CA GLY A 85 0.10 2.06 -6.85
C GLY A 85 -0.77 3.17 -7.45
N ARG A 86 -0.28 4.41 -7.44
CA ARG A 86 -0.95 5.52 -8.12
C ARG A 86 -1.11 5.21 -9.61
N ALA A 87 -2.33 5.35 -10.13
CA ALA A 87 -2.65 4.99 -11.51
C ALA A 87 -1.87 5.83 -12.53
N THR A 88 -1.69 7.13 -12.25
CA THR A 88 -0.88 8.05 -13.07
C THR A 88 0.59 7.64 -13.17
N THR A 89 1.11 6.91 -12.17
CA THR A 89 2.52 6.51 -12.11
C THR A 89 2.72 5.08 -12.65
N TYR A 90 1.84 4.15 -12.29
CA TYR A 90 2.05 2.71 -12.55
C TYR A 90 1.08 2.11 -13.58
N ASN A 91 0.06 2.85 -14.03
CA ASN A 91 -0.92 2.40 -15.03
C ASN A 91 -0.95 3.25 -16.31
N ASP A 92 -0.14 4.31 -16.38
CA ASP A 92 0.04 5.13 -17.57
C ASP A 92 1.20 4.59 -18.43
N PRO A 93 0.95 4.12 -19.67
CA PRO A 93 2.01 3.63 -20.58
C PRO A 93 3.11 4.66 -20.91
N GLU A 94 2.84 5.96 -20.73
CA GLU A 94 3.83 7.02 -20.95
C GLU A 94 4.73 7.26 -19.72
N SER A 95 4.38 6.70 -18.56
CA SER A 95 5.18 6.80 -17.34
C SER A 95 6.42 5.90 -17.39
N GLU A 96 7.56 6.41 -16.93
CA GLU A 96 8.79 5.61 -16.75
C GLU A 96 8.63 4.46 -15.75
N GLN A 97 7.66 4.56 -14.85
CA GLN A 97 7.36 3.55 -13.83
C GLN A 97 6.16 2.68 -14.20
N TYR A 98 5.67 2.75 -15.44
CA TYR A 98 4.58 1.91 -15.91
C TYR A 98 4.85 0.43 -15.67
N ILE A 99 3.86 -0.27 -15.12
CA ILE A 99 3.89 -1.73 -14.97
C ILE A 99 2.75 -2.31 -15.80
N ALA A 100 3.08 -3.05 -16.85
CA ALA A 100 2.08 -3.65 -17.72
C ALA A 100 1.22 -4.66 -16.95
N ALA A 101 -0.04 -4.83 -17.36
CA ALA A 101 -0.96 -5.77 -16.70
C ALA A 101 -0.41 -7.21 -16.65
N SER A 102 0.38 -7.61 -17.64
CA SER A 102 1.05 -8.92 -17.70
C SER A 102 2.22 -9.09 -16.73
N GLU A 103 2.79 -8.01 -16.23
CA GLU A 103 3.90 -8.02 -15.27
C GLU A 103 3.42 -7.99 -13.82
N ARG A 104 2.15 -7.59 -13.60
CA ARG A 104 1.49 -7.58 -12.30
C ARG A 104 1.24 -9.00 -11.82
N ARG A 105 1.41 -9.23 -10.53
CA ARG A 105 1.21 -10.56 -9.91
C ARG A 105 0.01 -10.52 -9.01
N ILE A 106 -1.14 -10.87 -9.56
CA ILE A 106 -2.43 -10.81 -8.85
C ILE A 106 -2.98 -12.23 -8.76
N SER A 107 -2.95 -12.80 -7.56
CA SER A 107 -3.44 -14.15 -7.30
C SER A 107 -3.94 -14.29 -5.85
N ASP A 108 -4.61 -15.40 -5.54
CA ASP A 108 -4.89 -15.81 -4.17
C ASP A 108 -3.94 -16.92 -3.71
N ALA A 109 -2.80 -17.07 -4.40
CA ALA A 109 -1.85 -18.14 -4.11
C ALA A 109 -1.25 -17.95 -2.72
N LYS A 110 -1.10 -19.08 -2.00
CA LYS A 110 -0.41 -19.08 -0.71
C LYS A 110 1.06 -18.73 -0.89
N GLN A 111 1.59 -17.90 -0.01
CA GLN A 111 3.04 -17.71 0.02
C GLN A 111 3.69 -19.01 0.51
N VAL A 112 4.55 -19.58 -0.32
CA VAL A 112 5.31 -20.79 0.01
C VAL A 112 6.80 -20.48 0.03
N GLY A 113 7.47 -20.92 1.10
CA GLY A 113 8.91 -20.75 1.28
C GLY A 113 9.26 -19.77 2.40
N SER A 114 10.55 -19.69 2.70
CA SER A 114 11.12 -18.75 3.66
C SER A 114 12.38 -18.14 3.06
N VAL A 115 12.67 -16.90 3.43
CA VAL A 115 13.91 -16.22 3.07
C VAL A 115 14.65 -15.87 4.35
N SER A 116 15.95 -16.15 4.37
CA SER A 116 16.81 -15.75 5.47
C SER A 116 16.87 -14.23 5.58
N TRP A 117 16.70 -13.71 6.79
CA TRP A 117 16.88 -12.28 7.06
C TRP A 117 18.36 -11.89 6.99
N PRO A 118 18.72 -10.71 6.44
CA PRO A 118 17.82 -9.75 5.80
C PRO A 118 17.41 -10.21 4.40
N ALA A 119 16.11 -10.11 4.10
CA ALA A 119 15.50 -10.55 2.85
C ALA A 119 15.81 -9.59 1.68
N ILE A 120 17.09 -9.30 1.45
CA ILE A 120 17.54 -8.37 0.43
C ILE A 120 17.39 -9.03 -0.95
N PRO A 121 16.74 -8.37 -1.92
CA PRO A 121 16.68 -8.87 -3.28
C PRO A 121 18.10 -9.08 -3.84
N THR A 122 18.40 -10.29 -4.32
CA THR A 122 19.63 -10.52 -5.07
C THR A 122 19.44 -9.92 -6.47
N ARG A 123 20.01 -8.73 -6.69
CA ARG A 123 20.01 -8.10 -8.01
C ARG A 123 20.79 -8.99 -8.98
N ARG A 124 20.10 -9.72 -9.85
CA ARG A 124 20.75 -10.37 -11.00
C ARG A 124 21.15 -9.27 -11.97
N HIS A 125 22.45 -9.00 -12.07
CA HIS A 125 22.97 -8.13 -13.13
C HIS A 125 22.62 -8.76 -14.48
N SER A 126 21.73 -8.13 -15.26
CA SER A 126 21.62 -8.43 -16.68
C SER A 126 22.91 -7.96 -17.34
N SER A 127 23.68 -8.89 -17.91
CA SER A 127 24.87 -8.59 -18.70
C SER A 127 24.48 -7.92 -20.01
N SER A 128 24.21 -6.62 -19.96
CA SER A 128 24.14 -5.77 -21.14
C SER A 128 25.55 -5.71 -21.72
N LYS A 129 25.87 -6.60 -22.67
CA LYS A 129 27.09 -6.47 -23.47
C LYS A 129 26.97 -5.17 -24.27
N VAL A 130 27.64 -4.12 -23.81
CA VAL A 130 27.94 -2.96 -24.65
C VAL A 130 28.91 -3.44 -25.72
N VAL A 131 28.40 -3.67 -26.92
CA VAL A 131 29.25 -3.88 -28.09
C VAL A 131 29.79 -2.50 -28.47
N ALA A 132 31.05 -2.24 -28.12
CA ALA A 132 31.78 -1.11 -28.65
C ALA A 132 32.10 -1.40 -30.12
N THR A 133 31.43 -0.70 -31.03
CA THR A 133 31.77 -0.68 -32.45
C THR A 133 33.06 0.13 -32.64
N ARG A 134 33.98 -0.42 -33.43
CA ARG A 134 35.31 0.14 -33.74
C ARG A 134 35.24 1.40 -34.59
#